data_AF-A0A7S4VJF5-F1
#
_entry.id   AF-A0A7S4VJF5-F1
#
_cell.length_a   1.000
_cell.length_b   1.000
_cell.length_c   1.000
_cell.angle_alpha   90.00
_cell.angle_beta   90.00
_cell.angle_gamma   90.00
#
_symmetry.space_group_name_H-M   'P 1'
#
loop_
_entity.id
_entity.type
_entity.pdbx_description
1 polymer ?
#
loop_
_entity_poly.entity_id
_entity_poly.type
_entity_poly.pdbx_seq_one_letter_code
_entity_poly.pdbx_strand_id
1 'polypeptide(L)'
;SVQASLVLLRPSASPVRAGSGPARAAAMFDFDDEEEQVDQEAVARQAAEELRDADWKVRFGACRVLDSVGAAAAPHAKILARVAAKDKEADVRKAAQGVLNALRTSGVTLPADYLDDYADEDEVDRARELKKKQREEAWAERRKQREKEWEEKEKVLKEQERLEEERRRREDQLLYQQYENCYAEEPSPAPSTTGDAADGASSFSTVASTVPEAPRRPGKTRQSAFSSFRPSASSSKAVPPPFDHRPCHPAYATPQEDQDFELMPEDDFEEREAQERAEREKELLQKQEQAEERRRQKAEASERVPDEVPWDGFRANFRILSEILTMRLEHEQMTPQDVAEVWEKRWGIPYATHVKFEAPGTERKFMRPRDDIVPLHPCVVTLHDKAGSVLHSLAPALREYGGLLPEEAEALRLSKLQRSLATAERRQKANARDRERIHVKETRARLKAGTFQERQDKRVQEMRGVVNQALGIVPEPDAPGGRPQRLMRELKRSSLPQA
;
A
#
# COMPACT_ATOMS: atom_id res chain seq x y z
N SER A 1 28.89 -10.30 -27.53
CA SER A 1 29.25 -10.37 -28.96
C SER A 1 28.40 -11.42 -29.62
N VAL A 2 27.21 -11.05 -30.12
CA VAL A 2 26.37 -11.88 -31.00
C VAL A 2 25.77 -10.92 -32.02
N GLN A 3 26.16 -11.09 -33.29
CA GLN A 3 25.75 -10.25 -34.40
C GLN A 3 24.28 -10.53 -34.76
N ALA A 4 23.43 -9.50 -34.62
CA ALA A 4 22.10 -9.49 -35.21
C ALA A 4 22.20 -8.88 -36.62
N SER A 5 22.08 -9.71 -37.65
CA SER A 5 22.01 -9.28 -39.04
C SER A 5 20.64 -8.65 -39.30
N LEU A 6 20.59 -7.32 -39.19
CA LEU A 6 19.45 -6.49 -39.57
C LEU A 6 19.55 -6.22 -41.08
N VAL A 7 18.82 -6.98 -41.89
CA VAL A 7 18.70 -6.74 -43.34
C VAL A 7 17.78 -5.53 -43.55
N LEU A 8 18.37 -4.36 -43.78
CA LEU A 8 17.69 -3.14 -44.19
C LEU A 8 17.38 -3.21 -45.70
N LEU A 9 16.15 -3.56 -46.06
CA LEU A 9 15.61 -3.33 -47.41
C LEU A 9 15.37 -1.82 -47.60
N ARG A 10 16.21 -1.21 -48.43
CA ARG A 10 16.02 0.15 -48.98
C ARG A 10 14.94 0.10 -50.07
N PRO A 11 13.91 0.97 -50.05
CA PRO A 11 13.08 1.18 -51.23
C PRO A 11 13.80 2.10 -52.22
N SER A 12 14.15 1.52 -53.37
CA SER A 12 14.61 2.24 -54.57
C SER A 12 13.38 2.82 -55.26
N ALA A 13 13.20 4.14 -55.15
CA ALA A 13 12.28 4.87 -56.00
C ALA A 13 13.01 5.26 -57.30
N SER A 14 12.46 4.85 -58.45
CA SER A 14 12.82 5.42 -59.75
C SER A 14 11.56 5.66 -60.58
N PRO A 15 11.49 6.80 -61.30
CA PRO A 15 10.29 7.23 -62.01
C PRO A 15 10.19 6.57 -63.39
N VAL A 16 8.98 6.15 -63.74
CA VAL A 16 8.62 5.62 -65.07
C VAL A 16 8.64 6.77 -66.07
N ARG A 17 9.53 6.67 -67.08
CA ARG A 17 9.57 7.55 -68.24
C ARG A 17 9.18 6.75 -69.48
N ALA A 18 8.13 7.20 -70.15
CA ALA A 18 7.64 6.67 -71.40
C ALA A 18 8.71 6.74 -72.51
N GLY A 19 8.84 5.68 -73.32
CA GLY A 19 9.77 5.62 -74.44
C GLY A 19 9.50 4.43 -75.36
N SER A 20 9.11 4.75 -76.59
CA SER A 20 8.69 3.88 -77.70
C SER A 20 9.86 3.16 -78.41
N GLY A 21 9.80 1.82 -78.48
CA GLY A 21 10.30 0.88 -79.53
C GLY A 21 11.79 0.89 -79.97
N PRO A 22 12.22 0.03 -80.92
CA PRO A 22 11.77 -1.33 -81.25
C PRO A 22 12.92 -2.37 -81.30
N ALA A 23 12.53 -3.65 -81.37
CA ALA A 23 13.22 -4.80 -81.99
C ALA A 23 14.73 -5.00 -81.74
N ARG A 24 15.05 -5.99 -80.90
CA ARG A 24 16.26 -6.81 -81.11
C ARG A 24 16.05 -8.24 -80.60
N ALA A 25 16.08 -9.16 -81.54
CA ALA A 25 16.17 -10.59 -81.32
C ALA A 25 17.57 -10.96 -80.79
N ALA A 26 17.61 -11.68 -79.67
CA ALA A 26 18.67 -12.59 -79.22
C ALA A 26 18.18 -13.21 -77.89
N ALA A 27 17.58 -14.39 -77.91
CA ALA A 27 18.25 -15.69 -77.79
C ALA A 27 18.27 -16.20 -76.34
N MET A 28 17.42 -17.21 -76.10
CA MET A 28 17.67 -18.40 -75.27
C MET A 28 18.19 -18.18 -73.85
N PHE A 29 17.27 -17.96 -72.92
CA PHE A 29 17.31 -18.56 -71.58
C PHE A 29 15.86 -18.67 -71.11
N ASP A 30 15.16 -19.72 -71.58
CA ASP A 30 13.94 -20.22 -70.95
C ASP A 30 14.34 -20.87 -69.61
N PHE A 31 14.60 -20.03 -68.61
CA PHE A 31 14.39 -20.45 -67.23
C PHE A 31 12.89 -20.25 -67.03
N ASP A 32 12.15 -21.36 -66.93
CA ASP A 32 10.81 -21.38 -66.38
C ASP A 32 10.89 -20.74 -64.97
N ASP A 33 10.81 -19.41 -64.91
CA ASP A 33 10.44 -18.65 -63.73
C ASP A 33 8.96 -19.01 -63.51
N GLU A 34 8.73 -20.20 -62.94
CA GLU A 34 7.50 -20.51 -62.24
C GLU A 34 7.39 -19.46 -61.13
N GLU A 35 6.81 -18.30 -61.47
CA GLU A 35 6.36 -17.33 -60.49
C GLU A 35 5.45 -18.09 -59.53
N GLU A 36 6.05 -18.49 -58.41
CA GLU A 36 5.37 -19.14 -57.31
C GLU A 36 4.28 -18.18 -56.87
N GLN A 37 3.07 -18.39 -57.39
CA GLN A 37 1.89 -17.61 -57.07
C GLN A 37 1.65 -17.83 -55.59
N VAL A 38 2.18 -16.90 -54.79
CA VAL A 38 1.96 -16.91 -53.35
C VAL A 38 0.46 -16.81 -53.17
N ASP A 39 -0.14 -17.86 -52.60
CA ASP A 39 -1.56 -17.93 -52.30
C ASP A 39 -1.94 -16.77 -51.36
N GLN A 40 -2.36 -15.64 -51.96
CA GLN A 40 -2.68 -14.41 -51.24
C GLN A 40 -3.78 -14.66 -50.19
N GLU A 41 -4.67 -15.62 -50.45
CA GLU A 41 -5.69 -16.07 -49.51
C GLU A 41 -5.10 -16.76 -48.26
N ALA A 42 -4.03 -17.53 -48.42
CA ALA A 42 -3.36 -18.18 -47.29
C ALA A 42 -2.65 -17.13 -46.40
N VAL A 43 -1.99 -16.14 -47.04
CA VAL A 43 -1.37 -15.01 -46.33
C VAL A 43 -2.42 -14.18 -45.60
N ALA A 44 -3.55 -13.88 -46.24
CA ALA A 44 -4.66 -13.16 -45.61
C ALA A 44 -5.22 -13.92 -44.40
N ARG A 45 -5.35 -15.25 -44.50
CA ARG A 45 -5.85 -16.08 -43.40
C ARG A 45 -4.91 -16.07 -42.20
N GLN A 46 -3.61 -16.22 -42.42
CA GLN A 46 -2.61 -16.17 -41.35
C GLN A 46 -2.60 -14.80 -40.67
N ALA A 47 -2.59 -13.71 -41.44
CA ALA A 47 -2.65 -12.36 -40.89
C ALA A 47 -3.94 -12.14 -40.08
N ALA A 48 -5.08 -12.71 -40.50
CA ALA A 48 -6.33 -12.61 -39.75
C ALA A 48 -6.30 -13.36 -38.40
N GLU A 49 -5.46 -14.41 -38.26
CA GLU A 49 -5.21 -15.07 -36.97
C GLU A 49 -4.33 -14.21 -36.06
N GLU A 50 -3.29 -13.59 -36.63
CA GLU A 50 -2.38 -12.67 -35.95
C GLU A 50 -3.08 -11.40 -35.42
N LEU A 51 -4.21 -11.00 -35.99
CA LEU A 51 -5.08 -9.94 -35.43
C LEU A 51 -5.61 -10.26 -34.03
N ARG A 52 -5.49 -11.50 -33.54
CA ARG A 52 -5.88 -11.90 -32.18
C ARG A 52 -4.70 -11.99 -31.22
N ASP A 53 -3.49 -11.68 -31.67
CA ASP A 53 -2.29 -11.77 -30.84
C ASP A 53 -2.34 -10.81 -29.64
N ALA A 54 -1.65 -11.14 -28.56
CA ALA A 54 -1.56 -10.28 -27.38
C ALA A 54 -0.68 -9.04 -27.64
N ASP A 55 0.36 -9.17 -28.45
CA ASP A 55 1.26 -8.07 -28.82
C ASP A 55 0.60 -7.18 -29.88
N TRP A 56 0.51 -5.89 -29.57
CA TRP A 56 -0.06 -4.90 -30.46
C TRP A 56 0.78 -4.73 -31.75
N LYS A 57 2.09 -5.00 -31.70
CA LYS A 57 2.96 -4.90 -32.89
C LYS A 57 2.65 -5.99 -33.91
N VAL A 58 2.34 -7.20 -33.45
CA VAL A 58 1.93 -8.32 -34.32
C VAL A 58 0.58 -7.99 -34.96
N ARG A 59 -0.39 -7.52 -34.18
CA ARG A 59 -1.70 -7.07 -34.72
C ARG A 59 -1.55 -5.92 -35.72
N PHE A 60 -0.70 -4.95 -35.45
CA PHE A 60 -0.41 -3.84 -36.36
C PHE A 60 0.24 -4.33 -37.67
N GLY A 61 1.22 -5.24 -37.56
CA GLY A 61 1.86 -5.90 -38.70
C GLY A 61 0.85 -6.65 -39.55
N ALA A 62 -0.03 -7.43 -38.91
CA ALA A 62 -1.11 -8.14 -39.58
C ALA A 62 -2.07 -7.21 -40.34
N CYS A 63 -2.44 -6.05 -39.76
CA CYS A 63 -3.21 -5.03 -40.48
C CYS A 63 -2.48 -4.55 -41.74
N ARG A 64 -1.15 -4.35 -41.68
CA ARG A 64 -0.37 -3.95 -42.86
C ARG A 64 -0.27 -5.04 -43.92
N VAL A 65 -0.13 -6.29 -43.50
CA VAL A 65 -0.15 -7.43 -44.44
C VAL A 65 -1.51 -7.51 -45.13
N LEU A 66 -2.61 -7.39 -44.39
CA LEU A 66 -3.95 -7.38 -44.97
C LEU A 66 -4.20 -6.20 -45.91
N ASP A 67 -3.61 -5.03 -45.64
CA ASP A 67 -3.64 -3.88 -46.54
C ASP A 67 -2.95 -4.20 -47.89
N SER A 68 -1.77 -4.82 -47.83
CA SER A 68 -0.99 -5.18 -49.02
C SER A 68 -1.63 -6.28 -49.87
N VAL A 69 -2.39 -7.18 -49.24
CA VAL A 69 -3.09 -8.28 -49.91
C VAL A 69 -4.39 -7.81 -50.60
N GLY A 70 -4.93 -6.65 -50.20
CA GLY A 70 -6.06 -6.02 -50.88
C GLY A 70 -7.35 -6.84 -50.84
N ALA A 71 -7.93 -7.13 -52.01
CA ALA A 71 -9.26 -7.75 -52.12
C ALA A 71 -9.35 -9.15 -51.48
N ALA A 72 -8.25 -9.90 -51.41
CA ALA A 72 -8.21 -11.20 -50.75
C ALA A 72 -8.42 -11.10 -49.22
N ALA A 73 -8.32 -9.91 -48.62
CA ALA A 73 -8.68 -9.67 -47.21
C ALA A 73 -10.20 -9.56 -46.96
N ALA A 74 -11.03 -9.50 -48.01
CA ALA A 74 -12.49 -9.32 -47.90
C ALA A 74 -13.19 -10.30 -46.94
N PRO A 75 -12.87 -11.62 -46.90
CA PRO A 75 -13.51 -12.56 -45.98
C PRO A 75 -13.28 -12.22 -44.49
N HIS A 76 -12.23 -11.46 -44.18
CA HIS A 76 -11.82 -11.11 -42.83
C HIS A 76 -12.26 -9.71 -42.39
N ALA A 77 -13.04 -9.00 -43.22
CA ALA A 77 -13.51 -7.64 -42.93
C ALA A 77 -14.30 -7.54 -41.60
N LYS A 78 -15.01 -8.60 -41.21
CA LYS A 78 -15.70 -8.67 -39.91
C LYS A 78 -14.75 -8.56 -38.71
N ILE A 79 -13.60 -9.22 -38.79
CA ILE A 79 -12.59 -9.19 -37.73
C ILE A 79 -11.92 -7.82 -37.71
N LEU A 80 -11.56 -7.30 -38.89
CA LEU A 80 -10.98 -5.96 -39.03
C LEU A 80 -11.91 -4.86 -38.48
N ALA A 81 -13.22 -4.93 -38.72
CA ALA A 81 -14.18 -4.00 -38.16
C ALA A 81 -14.20 -4.04 -36.62
N ARG A 82 -14.14 -5.23 -36.03
CA ARG A 82 -14.04 -5.39 -34.58
C ARG A 82 -12.72 -4.82 -34.04
N VAL A 83 -11.59 -5.08 -34.71
CA VAL A 83 -10.29 -4.55 -34.32
C VAL A 83 -10.27 -3.02 -34.44
N ALA A 84 -10.79 -2.47 -35.53
CA ALA A 84 -10.91 -1.04 -35.74
C ALA A 84 -11.72 -0.34 -34.64
N ALA A 85 -12.76 -1.01 -34.13
CA ALA A 85 -13.60 -0.47 -33.05
C ALA A 85 -13.02 -0.71 -31.64
N LYS A 86 -12.51 -1.91 -31.35
CA LYS A 86 -12.27 -2.40 -29.97
C LYS A 86 -10.83 -2.65 -29.60
N ASP A 87 -9.87 -2.48 -30.52
CA ASP A 87 -8.47 -2.66 -30.13
C ASP A 87 -8.07 -1.63 -29.08
N LYS A 88 -7.26 -2.05 -28.11
CA LYS A 88 -6.77 -1.16 -27.05
C LYS A 88 -5.88 -0.07 -27.63
N GLU A 89 -5.10 -0.41 -28.66
CA GLU A 89 -4.08 0.46 -29.21
C GLU A 89 -4.64 1.33 -30.35
N ALA A 90 -4.42 2.64 -30.26
CA ALA A 90 -4.99 3.59 -31.23
C ALA A 90 -4.43 3.39 -32.65
N ASP A 91 -3.15 3.02 -32.76
CA ASP A 91 -2.49 2.80 -34.05
C ASP A 91 -3.04 1.56 -34.78
N VAL A 92 -3.33 0.49 -34.03
CA VAL A 92 -3.94 -0.73 -34.59
C VAL A 92 -5.36 -0.43 -35.09
N ARG A 93 -6.14 0.36 -34.33
CA ARG A 93 -7.48 0.81 -34.75
C ARG A 93 -7.42 1.58 -36.07
N LYS A 94 -6.50 2.56 -36.15
CA LYS A 94 -6.31 3.39 -37.35
C LYS A 94 -5.84 2.59 -38.56
N ALA A 95 -4.92 1.65 -38.37
CA ALA A 95 -4.46 0.76 -39.43
C ALA A 95 -5.59 -0.13 -39.95
N ALA A 96 -6.35 -0.78 -39.05
CA ALA A 96 -7.49 -1.61 -39.43
C ALA A 96 -8.58 -0.81 -40.19
N GLN A 97 -8.84 0.44 -39.77
CA GLN A 97 -9.77 1.33 -40.47
C GLN A 97 -9.26 1.72 -41.87
N GLY A 98 -7.95 1.88 -42.04
CA GLY A 98 -7.30 2.06 -43.33
C GLY A 98 -7.60 0.91 -44.29
N VAL A 99 -7.40 -0.34 -43.82
CA VAL A 99 -7.69 -1.55 -44.61
C VAL A 99 -9.16 -1.62 -45.02
N LEU A 100 -10.08 -1.31 -44.11
CA LEU A 100 -11.52 -1.31 -44.42
C LEU A 100 -11.88 -0.25 -45.47
N ASN A 101 -11.23 0.91 -45.44
CA ASN A 101 -11.42 1.93 -46.48
C ASN A 101 -10.84 1.49 -47.82
N ALA A 102 -9.68 0.82 -47.83
CA ALA A 102 -9.10 0.23 -49.04
C ALA A 102 -10.01 -0.84 -49.67
N LEU A 103 -10.62 -1.69 -48.84
CA LEU A 103 -11.62 -2.68 -49.29
C LEU A 103 -12.87 -2.01 -49.89
N ARG A 104 -13.34 -0.90 -49.31
CA ARG A 104 -14.46 -0.13 -49.89
C ARG A 104 -14.08 0.46 -51.25
N THR A 105 -12.88 1.01 -51.38
CA THR A 105 -12.42 1.60 -52.65
C THR A 105 -12.22 0.56 -53.75
N SER A 106 -11.95 -0.70 -53.40
CA SER A 106 -11.86 -1.82 -54.35
C SER A 106 -13.22 -2.44 -54.71
N GLY A 107 -14.32 -1.90 -54.20
CA GLY A 107 -15.69 -2.34 -54.54
C GLY A 107 -16.21 -3.49 -53.69
N VAL A 108 -15.51 -3.87 -52.62
CA VAL A 108 -16.01 -4.89 -51.68
C VAL A 108 -17.16 -4.30 -50.86
N THR A 109 -18.34 -4.91 -50.97
CA THR A 109 -19.54 -4.49 -50.22
C THR A 109 -19.45 -4.96 -48.77
N LEU A 110 -19.13 -4.04 -47.87
CA LEU A 110 -19.16 -4.27 -46.42
C LEU A 110 -20.62 -4.11 -45.92
N PRO A 111 -21.15 -5.03 -45.08
CA PRO A 111 -22.51 -4.89 -44.56
C PRO A 111 -22.67 -3.59 -43.75
N ALA A 112 -23.79 -2.88 -43.93
CA ALA A 112 -24.02 -1.55 -43.33
C ALA A 112 -24.10 -1.58 -41.80
N ASP A 113 -24.55 -2.69 -41.21
CA ASP A 113 -24.78 -2.86 -39.77
C ASP A 113 -23.50 -2.89 -38.91
N TYR A 114 -22.31 -2.65 -39.49
CA TYR A 114 -21.03 -2.75 -38.78
C TYR A 114 -20.60 -1.50 -38.02
N LEU A 115 -21.19 -0.33 -38.28
CA LEU A 115 -20.77 0.93 -37.64
C LEU A 115 -21.67 1.39 -36.48
N ASP A 116 -22.96 1.00 -36.45
CA ASP A 116 -23.91 1.56 -35.49
C ASP A 116 -23.79 0.98 -34.07
N ASP A 117 -23.30 -0.25 -33.91
CA ASP A 117 -23.15 -0.87 -32.58
C ASP A 117 -21.98 -0.30 -31.74
N TYR A 118 -21.19 0.63 -32.27
CA TYR A 118 -19.91 1.04 -31.66
C TYR A 118 -19.80 2.53 -31.32
N ALA A 119 -20.79 3.36 -31.68
CA ALA A 119 -20.83 4.76 -31.24
C ALA A 119 -21.05 4.90 -29.71
N ASP A 120 -21.62 3.87 -29.08
CA ASP A 120 -22.01 3.90 -27.67
C ASP A 120 -20.84 3.60 -26.71
N GLU A 121 -19.80 2.88 -27.12
CA GLU A 121 -18.69 2.54 -26.20
C GLU A 121 -17.84 3.76 -25.82
N ASP A 122 -17.62 4.71 -26.75
CA ASP A 122 -16.95 5.99 -26.47
C ASP A 122 -17.75 6.86 -25.50
N GLU A 123 -19.09 6.77 -25.53
CA GLU A 123 -19.94 7.45 -24.56
C GLU A 123 -19.87 6.79 -23.18
N VAL A 124 -19.82 5.46 -23.13
CA VAL A 124 -19.63 4.69 -21.89
C VAL A 124 -18.28 5.01 -21.24
N ASP A 125 -17.20 5.08 -22.01
CA ASP A 125 -15.88 5.41 -21.48
C ASP A 125 -15.79 6.88 -21.02
N ARG A 126 -16.36 7.83 -21.78
CA ARG A 126 -16.52 9.22 -21.30
C ARG A 126 -17.33 9.29 -20.01
N ALA A 127 -18.40 8.51 -19.88
CA ALA A 127 -19.19 8.45 -18.65
C ALA A 127 -18.41 7.84 -17.47
N ARG A 128 -17.53 6.86 -17.72
CA ARG A 128 -16.62 6.31 -16.69
C ARG A 128 -15.59 7.32 -16.24
N GLU A 129 -14.99 8.06 -17.18
CA GLU A 129 -14.04 9.13 -16.87
C GLU A 129 -14.70 10.26 -16.07
N LEU A 130 -15.92 10.66 -16.45
CA LEU A 130 -16.67 11.68 -15.73
C LEU A 130 -17.01 11.24 -14.30
N LYS A 131 -17.41 9.97 -14.11
CA LYS A 131 -17.60 9.38 -12.77
C LYS A 131 -16.29 9.32 -11.97
N LYS A 132 -15.16 9.01 -12.61
CA LYS A 132 -13.84 9.01 -11.97
C LYS A 132 -13.49 10.43 -11.50
N LYS A 133 -13.67 11.43 -12.35
CA LYS A 133 -13.42 12.84 -12.05
C LYS A 133 -14.30 13.34 -10.89
N GLN A 134 -15.60 13.01 -10.89
CA GLN A 134 -16.50 13.33 -9.78
C GLN A 134 -16.05 12.71 -8.45
N ARG A 135 -15.53 11.48 -8.47
CA ARG A 135 -14.98 10.83 -7.26
C ARG A 135 -13.72 11.53 -6.76
N GLU A 136 -12.84 11.93 -7.67
CA GLU A 136 -11.62 12.68 -7.35
C GLU A 136 -11.93 14.07 -6.76
N GLU A 137 -12.89 14.79 -7.36
CA GLU A 137 -13.39 16.07 -6.85
C GLU A 137 -14.02 15.92 -5.45
N ALA A 138 -14.89 14.91 -5.26
CA ALA A 138 -15.47 14.63 -3.95
C ALA A 138 -14.42 14.24 -2.89
N TRP A 139 -13.35 13.56 -3.29
CA TRP A 139 -12.22 13.26 -2.42
C TRP A 139 -11.42 14.51 -2.06
N ALA A 140 -11.18 15.40 -3.02
CA ALA A 140 -10.49 16.67 -2.81
C ALA A 140 -11.29 17.57 -1.86
N GLU A 141 -12.61 17.65 -2.02
CA GLU A 141 -13.49 18.41 -1.14
C GLU A 141 -13.45 17.86 0.30
N ARG A 142 -13.52 16.54 0.49
CA ARG A 142 -13.37 15.91 1.81
C ARG A 142 -12.00 16.15 2.43
N ARG A 143 -10.94 16.27 1.62
CA ARG A 143 -9.59 16.61 2.12
C ARG A 143 -9.58 18.05 2.63
N LYS A 144 -10.12 19.00 1.87
CA LYS A 144 -10.27 20.40 2.29
C LYS A 144 -11.10 20.55 3.57
N GLN A 145 -12.18 19.77 3.72
CA GLN A 145 -12.98 19.76 4.96
C GLN A 145 -12.17 19.28 6.16
N ARG A 146 -11.38 18.21 6.02
CA ARG A 146 -10.52 17.72 7.12
C ARG A 146 -9.43 18.71 7.51
N GLU A 147 -8.90 19.44 6.54
CA GLU A 147 -7.91 20.49 6.76
C GLU A 147 -8.52 21.66 7.55
N LYS A 148 -9.71 22.13 7.16
CA LYS A 148 -10.47 23.11 7.95
C LYS A 148 -10.80 22.63 9.36
N GLU A 149 -11.28 21.40 9.51
CA GLU A 149 -11.53 20.80 10.82
C GLU A 149 -10.26 20.69 11.67
N TRP A 150 -9.10 20.50 11.05
CA TRP A 150 -7.82 20.48 11.73
C TRP A 150 -7.41 21.88 12.18
N GLU A 151 -7.49 22.88 11.31
CA GLU A 151 -7.23 24.29 11.64
C GLU A 151 -8.12 24.78 12.78
N GLU A 152 -9.42 24.44 12.78
CA GLU A 152 -10.33 24.78 13.87
C GLU A 152 -9.92 24.12 15.19
N LYS A 153 -9.53 22.84 15.16
CA LYS A 153 -9.03 22.14 16.35
C LYS A 153 -7.74 22.74 16.87
N GLU A 154 -6.85 23.14 15.98
CA GLU A 154 -5.60 23.79 16.34
C GLU A 154 -5.86 25.16 17.00
N LYS A 155 -6.82 25.94 16.50
CA LYS A 155 -7.25 27.19 17.14
C LYS A 155 -7.82 26.97 18.53
N VAL A 156 -8.68 25.95 18.70
CA VAL A 156 -9.24 25.59 20.01
C VAL A 156 -8.14 25.13 20.97
N LEU A 157 -7.15 24.37 20.49
CA LEU A 157 -6.03 23.94 21.30
C LEU A 157 -5.17 25.13 21.76
N LYS A 158 -4.85 26.06 20.86
CA LYS A 158 -4.12 27.29 21.18
C LYS A 158 -4.89 28.17 22.18
N GLU A 159 -6.22 28.26 22.05
CA GLU A 159 -7.05 28.99 23.01
C GLU A 159 -7.08 28.32 24.38
N GLN A 160 -7.12 26.97 24.42
CA GLN A 160 -6.99 26.21 25.67
C GLN A 160 -5.65 26.43 26.33
N GLU A 161 -4.54 26.34 25.58
CA GLU A 161 -3.20 26.63 26.09
C GLU A 161 -3.10 28.06 26.64
N ARG A 162 -3.66 29.06 25.95
CA ARG A 162 -3.72 30.44 26.44
C ARG A 162 -4.48 30.57 27.76
N LEU A 163 -5.62 29.89 27.90
CA LEU A 163 -6.41 29.90 29.14
C LEU A 163 -5.71 29.16 30.28
N GLU A 164 -5.00 28.07 29.99
CA GLU A 164 -4.18 27.37 30.98
C GLU A 164 -3.00 28.21 31.44
N GLU A 165 -2.36 28.95 30.53
CA GLU A 165 -1.30 29.90 30.86
C GLU A 165 -1.82 31.06 31.72
N GLU A 166 -2.97 31.64 31.38
CA GLU A 166 -3.62 32.65 32.23
C GLU A 166 -3.98 32.10 33.61
N ARG A 167 -4.46 30.85 33.68
CA ARG A 167 -4.73 30.18 34.96
C ARG A 167 -3.45 30.03 35.77
N ARG A 168 -2.36 29.59 35.13
CA ARG A 168 -1.04 29.47 35.76
C ARG A 168 -0.54 30.82 36.26
N ARG A 169 -0.65 31.90 35.47
CA ARG A 169 -0.30 33.27 35.89
C ARG A 169 -1.10 33.72 37.11
N ARG A 170 -2.39 33.39 37.19
CA ARG A 170 -3.23 33.70 38.38
C ARG A 170 -2.81 32.88 39.61
N GLU A 171 -2.51 31.60 39.42
CA GLU A 171 -2.00 30.73 40.49
C GLU A 171 -0.65 31.27 41.03
N ASP A 172 0.26 31.66 40.14
CA ASP A 172 1.55 32.26 40.51
C ASP A 172 1.37 33.62 41.22
N GLN A 173 0.44 34.48 40.77
CA GLN A 173 0.10 35.73 41.46
C GLN A 173 -0.45 35.49 42.87
N LEU A 174 -1.31 34.48 43.05
CA LEU A 174 -1.84 34.14 44.38
C LEU A 174 -0.75 33.59 45.30
N LEU A 175 0.15 32.74 44.76
CA LEU A 175 1.32 32.26 45.51
C LEU A 175 2.22 33.41 45.93
N TYR A 176 2.45 34.38 45.04
CA TYR A 176 3.24 35.57 45.34
C TYR A 176 2.58 36.44 46.43
N GLN A 177 1.27 36.68 46.35
CA GLN A 177 0.53 37.40 47.41
C GLN A 177 0.56 36.66 48.76
N GLN A 178 0.45 35.33 48.76
CA GLN A 178 0.59 34.54 49.98
C GLN A 178 1.99 34.67 50.58
N TYR A 179 3.02 34.65 49.73
CA TYR A 179 4.40 34.89 50.15
C TYR A 179 4.58 36.27 50.78
N GLU A 180 4.10 37.35 50.14
CA GLU A 180 4.18 38.71 50.70
C GLU A 180 3.46 38.81 52.05
N ASN A 181 2.28 38.22 52.20
CA ASN A 181 1.55 38.22 53.48
C ASN A 181 2.33 37.49 54.58
N CYS A 182 2.99 36.37 54.28
CA CYS A 182 3.83 35.65 55.25
C CYS A 182 5.05 36.48 55.71
N TYR A 183 5.65 37.28 54.82
CA TYR A 183 6.80 38.12 55.16
C TYR A 183 6.42 39.46 55.82
N ALA A 184 5.21 39.97 55.57
CA ALA A 184 4.72 41.20 56.21
C ALA A 184 4.43 41.02 57.71
N GLU A 185 4.17 39.79 58.17
CA GLU A 185 3.89 39.47 59.57
C GLU A 185 5.15 39.19 60.41
N GLU A 186 6.36 39.20 59.85
CA GLU A 186 7.56 39.14 60.68
C GLU A 186 7.68 40.43 61.51
N PRO A 187 7.55 40.36 62.85
CA PRO A 187 7.69 41.53 63.69
C PRO A 187 9.12 42.02 63.58
N SER A 188 9.28 43.26 63.11
CA SER A 188 10.56 43.98 63.07
C SER A 188 11.35 43.67 64.35
N PRO A 189 12.53 43.05 64.24
CA PRO A 189 13.30 42.65 65.41
C PRO A 189 13.61 43.90 66.21
N ALA A 190 13.07 43.97 67.43
CA ALA A 190 13.36 45.06 68.35
C ALA A 190 14.89 45.23 68.46
N PRO A 191 15.42 46.47 68.48
CA PRO A 191 16.85 46.70 68.52
C PRO A 191 17.44 46.08 69.79
N SER A 192 18.12 44.95 69.63
CA SER A 192 18.86 44.28 70.69
C SER A 192 20.02 45.17 71.10
N THR A 193 19.93 45.65 72.33
CA THR A 193 20.99 46.37 73.03
C THR A 193 22.18 45.44 73.23
N THR A 194 23.34 45.95 72.85
CA THR A 194 24.68 45.41 73.12
C THR A 194 24.85 45.02 74.58
N GLY A 195 25.32 43.79 74.81
CA GLY A 195 25.76 43.30 76.11
C GLY A 195 26.65 42.07 75.92
N ASP A 196 27.91 42.24 76.29
CA ASP A 196 29.05 41.32 76.22
C ASP A 196 28.84 39.88 76.70
N ALA A 197 29.77 39.02 76.23
CA ALA A 197 30.38 37.84 76.89
C ALA A 197 30.37 36.62 75.95
N ALA A 198 31.48 36.29 75.30
CA ALA A 198 32.61 35.51 75.82
C ALA A 198 32.39 33.99 75.74
N ASP A 199 33.31 33.35 75.01
CA ASP A 199 33.88 32.01 75.17
C ASP A 199 32.98 30.76 75.31
N GLY A 200 33.29 29.75 74.48
CA GLY A 200 32.91 28.37 74.78
C GLY A 200 32.89 27.44 73.58
N ALA A 201 34.03 26.81 73.29
CA ALA A 201 34.16 25.68 72.39
C ALA A 201 33.17 24.53 72.69
N SER A 202 32.69 23.81 71.66
CA SER A 202 32.48 22.36 71.77
C SER A 202 32.26 21.70 70.41
N SER A 203 33.00 20.60 70.23
CA SER A 203 33.08 19.63 69.14
C SER A 203 31.78 18.85 68.83
N PHE A 204 31.91 17.93 67.85
CA PHE A 204 31.01 16.86 67.34
C PHE A 204 30.32 17.21 66.01
N SER A 205 30.24 16.35 64.99
CA SER A 205 30.89 15.07 64.69
C SER A 205 30.59 14.74 63.23
N THR A 206 31.61 14.34 62.50
CA THR A 206 31.52 13.67 61.20
C THR A 206 30.75 12.36 61.33
N VAL A 207 29.77 12.10 60.46
CA VAL A 207 29.36 10.75 60.09
C VAL A 207 28.97 10.72 58.62
N ALA A 208 29.75 9.93 57.87
CA ALA A 208 29.51 9.52 56.51
C ALA A 208 28.30 8.57 56.45
N SER A 209 27.45 8.70 55.43
CA SER A 209 26.37 7.75 55.15
C SER A 209 26.44 7.25 53.71
N THR A 210 27.08 6.09 53.61
CA THR A 210 26.88 4.93 52.73
C THR A 210 25.83 4.97 51.61
N VAL A 211 26.34 4.69 50.41
CA VAL A 211 25.65 4.25 49.19
C VAL A 211 25.06 2.84 49.37
N PRO A 212 23.81 2.56 48.96
CA PRO A 212 23.33 1.18 48.89
C PRO A 212 23.64 0.52 47.54
N GLU A 213 24.30 -0.63 47.66
CA GLU A 213 24.72 -1.58 46.65
C GLU A 213 23.55 -2.43 46.13
N ALA A 214 23.45 -2.62 44.82
CA ALA A 214 22.41 -3.39 44.15
C ALA A 214 22.61 -4.91 44.29
N PRO A 215 21.58 -5.72 44.57
CA PRO A 215 21.74 -7.17 44.65
C PRO A 215 21.71 -7.84 43.27
N ARG A 216 22.71 -8.69 43.07
CA ARG A 216 22.89 -9.62 41.94
C ARG A 216 21.76 -10.66 41.90
N ARG A 217 21.29 -10.94 40.67
CA ARG A 217 20.38 -12.05 40.34
C ARG A 217 21.09 -13.41 40.49
N PRO A 218 20.44 -14.44 41.05
CA PRO A 218 20.78 -15.82 40.74
C PRO A 218 19.77 -16.38 39.71
N GLY A 219 20.31 -17.00 38.66
CA GLY A 219 19.53 -17.84 37.77
C GLY A 219 19.09 -19.13 38.47
N LYS A 220 17.89 -19.61 38.14
CA LYS A 220 17.54 -21.03 38.24
C LYS A 220 16.55 -21.42 37.15
N THR A 221 16.86 -22.57 36.61
CA THR A 221 16.31 -23.36 35.52
C THR A 221 14.91 -23.95 35.84
N ARG A 222 14.13 -24.14 34.77
CA ARG A 222 13.31 -25.34 34.44
C ARG A 222 11.85 -25.48 34.95
N GLN A 223 11.05 -26.04 34.03
CA GLN A 223 9.75 -26.74 34.13
C GLN A 223 8.50 -25.83 34.05
N SER A 224 7.67 -25.87 32.99
CA SER A 224 6.86 -26.98 32.46
C SER A 224 5.93 -27.59 33.50
N ALA A 225 4.70 -27.09 33.60
CA ALA A 225 3.48 -27.90 33.67
C ALA A 225 2.21 -27.04 33.69
N PHE A 226 1.23 -27.54 32.94
CA PHE A 226 -0.21 -27.39 33.09
C PHE A 226 -0.73 -26.97 34.47
N SER A 227 -1.70 -26.05 34.51
CA SER A 227 -3.05 -26.32 35.02
C SER A 227 -3.87 -25.04 35.11
N SER A 228 -5.02 -25.08 34.44
CA SER A 228 -6.24 -24.32 34.71
C SER A 228 -6.50 -24.03 36.18
N PHE A 229 -6.87 -22.78 36.52
CA PHE A 229 -7.84 -22.45 37.58
C PHE A 229 -8.30 -20.99 37.44
N ARG A 230 -9.61 -20.77 37.32
CA ARG A 230 -10.27 -19.47 37.60
C ARG A 230 -10.06 -19.14 39.09
N PRO A 231 -10.12 -17.86 39.49
CA PRO A 231 -11.32 -17.45 40.21
C PRO A 231 -11.79 -16.01 39.93
N SER A 232 -13.04 -15.81 40.34
CA SER A 232 -13.79 -14.58 40.42
C SER A 232 -13.38 -13.66 41.58
N ALA A 233 -13.67 -12.37 41.38
CA ALA A 233 -14.13 -11.38 42.36
C ALA A 233 -13.14 -10.60 43.23
N SER A 234 -13.58 -9.37 43.49
CA SER A 234 -13.27 -8.43 44.59
C SER A 234 -12.12 -7.43 44.43
N SER A 235 -12.54 -6.22 44.05
CA SER A 235 -12.34 -4.95 44.76
C SER A 235 -11.33 -4.97 45.94
N SER A 236 -10.22 -4.25 45.77
CA SER A 236 -9.66 -3.42 46.83
C SER A 236 -8.96 -2.20 46.22
N LYS A 237 -9.41 -1.01 46.63
CA LYS A 237 -8.77 0.27 46.37
C LYS A 237 -7.45 0.31 47.16
N ALA A 238 -6.32 0.36 46.46
CA ALA A 238 -5.04 0.66 47.07
C ALA A 238 -4.82 2.19 47.10
N VAL A 239 -4.51 2.69 48.28
CA VAL A 239 -4.13 4.08 48.59
C VAL A 239 -2.71 4.33 48.07
N PRO A 240 -2.43 5.44 47.36
CA PRO A 240 -1.06 5.78 46.96
C PRO A 240 -0.23 6.27 48.17
N PRO A 241 1.08 5.95 48.23
CA PRO A 241 1.98 6.37 49.30
C PRO A 241 2.32 7.88 49.22
N PRO A 242 2.79 8.48 50.33
CA PRO A 242 3.09 9.91 50.42
C PRO A 242 4.33 10.30 49.61
N PHE A 243 4.28 11.52 49.07
CA PHE A 243 5.30 12.15 48.25
C PHE A 243 6.64 12.27 48.99
N ASP A 244 7.69 11.68 48.42
CA ASP A 244 9.08 11.95 48.78
C ASP A 244 9.46 13.37 48.33
N HIS A 245 9.96 14.15 49.28
CA HIS A 245 10.53 15.48 49.09
C HIS A 245 11.74 15.41 48.16
N ARG A 246 11.62 15.98 46.96
CA ARG A 246 12.80 16.27 46.12
C ARG A 246 13.46 17.58 46.58
N PRO A 247 14.80 17.64 46.57
CA PRO A 247 15.56 18.79 47.02
C PRO A 247 15.38 19.98 46.07
N CYS A 248 15.23 21.15 46.69
CA CYS A 248 15.14 22.46 46.06
C CYS A 248 16.30 22.68 45.07
N HIS A 249 15.94 23.00 43.82
CA HIS A 249 16.89 23.57 42.87
C HIS A 249 17.31 24.97 43.33
N PRO A 250 18.57 25.36 43.09
CA PRO A 250 19.08 26.68 43.45
C PRO A 250 18.36 27.77 42.66
N ALA A 251 18.13 28.89 43.33
CA ALA A 251 17.54 30.11 42.82
C ALA A 251 18.05 30.45 41.40
N TYR A 252 17.16 30.34 40.42
CA TYR A 252 17.35 31.02 39.15
C TYR A 252 17.02 32.49 39.38
N ALA A 253 18.05 33.32 39.31
CA ALA A 253 17.93 34.76 39.22
C ALA A 253 16.93 35.11 38.11
N THR A 254 15.86 35.81 38.49
CA THR A 254 14.94 36.49 37.59
C THR A 254 15.72 37.40 36.65
N PRO A 255 15.71 37.15 35.34
CA PRO A 255 16.09 38.16 34.36
C PRO A 255 15.02 39.24 34.41
N GLN A 256 15.47 40.48 34.62
CA GLN A 256 14.67 41.68 34.64
C GLN A 256 14.06 41.90 33.25
N GLU A 257 12.77 41.60 33.10
CA GLU A 257 11.98 41.82 31.89
C GLU A 257 11.56 43.29 31.80
N ASP A 258 12.41 44.09 31.17
CA ASP A 258 12.00 45.25 30.37
C ASP A 258 12.51 44.98 28.95
N GLN A 259 11.86 44.07 28.23
CA GLN A 259 12.03 43.96 26.78
C GLN A 259 10.70 44.26 26.13
N ASP A 260 10.66 45.45 25.53
CA ASP A 260 9.69 45.88 24.56
C ASP A 260 9.35 44.72 23.62
N PHE A 261 8.09 44.32 23.61
CA PHE A 261 7.55 43.33 22.69
C PHE A 261 7.51 44.00 21.30
N GLU A 262 8.68 44.05 20.65
CA GLU A 262 8.80 44.41 19.24
C GLU A 262 7.86 43.48 18.47
N LEU A 263 6.85 44.08 17.84
CA LEU A 263 5.99 43.43 16.87
C LEU A 263 6.88 42.79 15.81
N MET A 264 7.12 41.48 15.96
CA MET A 264 7.78 40.66 14.95
C MET A 264 7.11 40.93 13.59
N PRO A 265 7.86 41.39 12.59
CA PRO A 265 7.30 41.77 11.29
C PRO A 265 6.61 40.58 10.64
N GLU A 266 5.41 40.80 10.11
CA GLU A 266 4.59 39.75 9.46
C GLU A 266 5.30 39.07 8.28
N ASP A 267 6.40 39.67 7.77
CA ASP A 267 7.26 39.13 6.73
C ASP A 267 7.94 37.80 7.11
N ASP A 268 8.16 37.51 8.41
CA ASP A 268 8.85 36.29 8.86
C ASP A 268 7.97 35.02 8.76
N PHE A 269 6.65 35.16 8.66
CA PHE A 269 5.74 34.02 8.57
C PHE A 269 5.77 33.35 7.19
N GLU A 270 5.80 34.15 6.13
CA GLU A 270 5.88 33.63 4.75
C GLU A 270 7.21 32.92 4.52
N GLU A 271 8.31 33.42 5.08
CA GLU A 271 9.63 32.81 4.96
C GLU A 271 9.69 31.46 5.70
N ARG A 272 9.05 31.35 6.87
CA ARG A 272 8.95 30.07 7.60
C ARG A 272 8.10 29.04 6.87
N GLU A 273 6.98 29.45 6.26
CA GLU A 273 6.15 28.54 5.48
C GLU A 273 6.86 28.08 4.20
N ALA A 274 7.63 28.96 3.56
CA ALA A 274 8.48 28.63 2.43
C ALA A 274 9.58 27.63 2.82
N GLN A 275 10.19 27.79 4.01
CA GLN A 275 11.16 26.83 4.56
C GLN A 275 10.52 25.46 4.80
N GLU A 276 9.34 25.39 5.41
CA GLU A 276 8.65 24.11 5.63
C GLU A 276 8.26 23.42 4.32
N ARG A 277 7.82 24.17 3.30
CA ARG A 277 7.53 23.60 1.97
C ARG A 277 8.80 23.03 1.32
N ALA A 278 9.92 23.77 1.41
CA ALA A 278 11.20 23.32 0.88
C ALA A 278 11.71 22.06 1.60
N GLU A 279 11.51 21.95 2.92
CA GLU A 279 11.85 20.76 3.68
C GLU A 279 10.99 19.55 3.31
N ARG A 280 9.67 19.72 3.15
CA ARG A 280 8.78 18.65 2.69
C ARG A 280 9.12 18.16 1.29
N GLU A 281 9.51 19.07 0.39
CA GLU A 281 9.95 18.72 -0.95
C GLU A 281 11.26 17.92 -0.93
N LYS A 282 12.23 18.34 -0.11
CA LYS A 282 13.47 17.56 0.12
C LYS A 282 13.19 16.17 0.68
N GLU A 283 12.26 16.04 1.63
CA GLU A 283 11.89 14.74 2.20
C GLU A 283 11.22 13.83 1.14
N LEU A 284 10.40 14.38 0.25
CA LEU A 284 9.78 13.62 -0.84
C LEU A 284 10.82 13.16 -1.87
N LEU A 285 11.75 14.01 -2.26
CA LEU A 285 12.84 13.66 -3.16
C LEU A 285 13.73 12.57 -2.55
N GLN A 286 14.07 12.69 -1.26
CA GLN A 286 14.85 11.66 -0.56
C GLN A 286 14.11 10.31 -0.51
N LYS A 287 12.79 10.31 -0.29
CA LYS A 287 11.98 9.08 -0.35
C LYS A 287 11.93 8.48 -1.75
N GLN A 288 11.88 9.31 -2.80
CA GLN A 288 11.92 8.84 -4.18
C GLN A 288 13.28 8.22 -4.52
N GLU A 289 14.38 8.89 -4.14
CA GLU A 289 15.74 8.39 -4.34
C GLU A 289 15.97 7.06 -3.61
N GLN A 290 15.56 6.96 -2.34
CA GLN A 290 15.62 5.70 -1.59
C GLN A 290 14.76 4.60 -2.23
N ALA A 291 13.58 4.93 -2.78
CA ALA A 291 12.75 3.96 -3.48
C ALA A 291 13.42 3.49 -4.78
N GLU A 292 14.06 4.39 -5.52
CA GLU A 292 14.79 4.08 -6.74
C GLU A 292 16.04 3.22 -6.45
N GLU A 293 16.82 3.57 -5.42
CA GLU A 293 17.94 2.74 -4.95
C GLU A 293 17.48 1.33 -4.58
N ARG A 294 16.36 1.18 -3.87
CA ARG A 294 15.81 -0.15 -3.56
C ARG A 294 15.36 -0.91 -4.81
N ARG A 295 14.86 -0.23 -5.83
CA ARG A 295 14.54 -0.86 -7.13
C ARG A 295 15.81 -1.27 -7.86
N ARG A 296 16.85 -0.43 -7.83
CA ARG A 296 18.15 -0.72 -8.45
C ARG A 296 18.86 -1.88 -7.76
N GLN A 297 18.93 -1.89 -6.43
CA GLN A 297 19.48 -3.00 -5.65
C GLN A 297 18.70 -4.30 -5.90
N LYS A 298 17.37 -4.22 -6.03
CA LYS A 298 16.54 -5.39 -6.36
C LYS A 298 16.79 -5.89 -7.79
N ALA A 299 16.99 -4.99 -8.74
CA ALA A 299 17.31 -5.33 -10.12
C ALA A 299 18.72 -5.94 -10.23
N GLU A 300 19.72 -5.32 -9.58
CA GLU A 300 21.09 -5.83 -9.53
C GLU A 300 21.15 -7.19 -8.80
N ALA A 301 20.40 -7.36 -7.73
CA ALA A 301 20.27 -8.66 -7.05
C ALA A 301 19.57 -9.72 -7.92
N SER A 302 18.75 -9.33 -8.89
CA SER A 302 18.15 -10.26 -9.86
C SER A 302 19.03 -10.54 -11.08
N GLU A 303 19.96 -9.63 -11.40
CA GLU A 303 20.86 -9.74 -12.56
C GLU A 303 22.20 -10.42 -12.22
N ARG A 304 22.63 -10.36 -10.95
CA ARG A 304 23.67 -11.28 -10.46
C ARG A 304 23.09 -12.69 -10.46
N VAL A 305 23.18 -13.35 -11.61
CA VAL A 305 23.21 -14.81 -11.71
C VAL A 305 24.25 -15.23 -10.67
N PRO A 306 23.88 -15.96 -9.61
CA PRO A 306 24.83 -16.35 -8.59
C PRO A 306 25.90 -17.19 -9.28
N ASP A 307 27.05 -16.57 -9.56
CA ASP A 307 28.26 -17.25 -9.98
C ASP A 307 28.46 -18.39 -9.01
N GLU A 308 28.59 -19.58 -9.60
CA GLU A 308 28.60 -20.90 -8.99
C GLU A 308 29.02 -20.85 -7.54
N VAL A 309 28.06 -20.71 -6.62
CA VAL A 309 28.36 -20.92 -5.22
C VAL A 309 28.98 -22.33 -5.17
N PRO A 310 30.22 -22.48 -4.68
CA PRO A 310 30.91 -23.76 -4.69
C PRO A 310 30.21 -24.69 -3.69
N TRP A 311 29.10 -25.29 -4.12
CA TRP A 311 28.39 -26.29 -3.35
C TRP A 311 28.95 -27.67 -3.64
N ASP A 312 29.41 -28.32 -2.58
CA ASP A 312 29.85 -29.69 -2.57
C ASP A 312 28.62 -30.59 -2.33
N GLY A 313 28.07 -31.17 -3.41
CA GLY A 313 26.87 -32.01 -3.31
C GLY A 313 26.25 -32.39 -4.65
N PHE A 314 25.33 -33.36 -4.62
CA PHE A 314 24.59 -33.84 -5.78
C PHE A 314 23.63 -32.77 -6.29
N ARG A 315 23.71 -32.45 -7.59
CA ARG A 315 22.87 -31.43 -8.23
C ARG A 315 22.20 -32.00 -9.48
N ALA A 316 20.95 -31.60 -9.69
CA ALA A 316 20.23 -31.85 -10.94
C ALA A 316 19.84 -30.50 -11.58
N ASN A 317 19.95 -30.43 -12.91
CA ASN A 317 19.49 -29.28 -13.68
C ASN A 317 18.12 -29.60 -14.28
N PHE A 318 17.13 -28.75 -14.02
CA PHE A 318 15.78 -28.86 -14.54
C PHE A 318 15.48 -27.73 -15.53
N ARG A 319 15.08 -28.07 -16.75
CA ARG A 319 14.55 -27.12 -17.72
C ARG A 319 13.05 -26.95 -17.50
N ILE A 320 12.65 -25.76 -17.10
CA ILE A 320 11.25 -25.39 -16.86
C ILE A 320 10.94 -24.18 -17.73
N LEU A 321 9.91 -24.31 -18.57
CA LEU A 321 9.57 -23.32 -19.59
C LEU A 321 10.80 -23.09 -20.51
N SER A 322 11.48 -21.95 -20.37
CA SER A 322 12.67 -21.58 -21.14
C SER A 322 13.92 -21.39 -20.26
N GLU A 323 13.84 -21.71 -18.96
CA GLU A 323 14.92 -21.49 -18.00
C GLU A 323 15.49 -22.81 -17.50
N ILE A 324 16.80 -22.85 -17.23
CA ILE A 324 17.47 -23.97 -16.58
C ILE A 324 17.68 -23.59 -15.12
N LEU A 325 17.03 -24.32 -14.22
CA LEU A 325 17.10 -24.10 -12.79
C LEU A 325 17.76 -25.31 -12.12
N THR A 326 18.63 -25.05 -11.15
CA THR A 326 19.37 -26.11 -10.46
C THR A 326 18.72 -26.43 -9.12
N MET A 327 18.80 -27.70 -8.72
CA MET A 327 18.34 -28.16 -7.41
C MET A 327 19.37 -29.08 -6.77
N ARG A 328 19.57 -28.92 -5.46
CA ARG A 328 20.33 -29.87 -4.64
C ARG A 328 19.50 -31.12 -4.34
N LEU A 329 20.10 -32.29 -4.58
CA LEU A 329 19.53 -33.59 -4.23
C LEU A 329 20.05 -34.04 -2.86
N GLU A 330 19.22 -34.77 -2.10
CA GLU A 330 19.62 -35.30 -0.77
C GLU A 330 20.62 -36.45 -0.90
N HIS A 331 20.50 -37.25 -1.97
CA HIS A 331 21.37 -38.40 -2.26
C HIS A 331 21.58 -38.56 -3.77
N GLU A 332 22.60 -39.33 -4.15
CA GLU A 332 23.03 -39.54 -5.53
C GLU A 332 21.94 -40.21 -6.39
N GLN A 333 21.21 -41.16 -5.80
CA GLN A 333 20.24 -42.01 -6.50
C GLN A 333 18.80 -41.59 -6.20
N MET A 334 18.45 -40.32 -6.43
CA MET A 334 17.05 -39.88 -6.31
C MET A 334 16.25 -40.26 -7.56
N THR A 335 15.06 -40.84 -7.35
CA THR A 335 14.11 -41.09 -8.43
C THR A 335 13.29 -39.81 -8.72
N PRO A 336 12.67 -39.68 -9.91
CA PRO A 336 11.79 -38.55 -10.20
C PRO A 336 10.63 -38.43 -9.20
N GLN A 337 10.13 -39.56 -8.69
CA GLN A 337 9.11 -39.59 -7.63
C GLN A 337 9.63 -38.96 -6.34
N ASP A 338 10.83 -39.29 -5.90
CA ASP A 338 11.41 -38.73 -4.67
C ASP A 338 11.58 -37.21 -4.79
N VAL A 339 12.06 -36.75 -5.95
CA VAL A 339 12.19 -35.32 -6.26
C VAL A 339 10.83 -34.61 -6.21
N ALA A 340 9.81 -35.20 -6.84
CA ALA A 340 8.46 -34.65 -6.81
C ALA A 340 7.85 -34.64 -5.39
N GLU A 341 8.17 -35.64 -4.56
CA GLU A 341 7.75 -35.68 -3.16
C GLU A 341 8.40 -34.59 -2.32
N VAL A 342 9.67 -34.24 -2.57
CA VAL A 342 10.31 -33.08 -1.92
C VAL A 342 9.57 -31.79 -2.27
N TRP A 343 9.23 -31.59 -3.55
CA TRP A 343 8.48 -30.42 -4.00
C TRP A 343 7.09 -30.35 -3.38
N GLU A 344 6.38 -31.47 -3.31
CA GLU A 344 5.01 -31.50 -2.80
C GLU A 344 4.94 -31.40 -1.28
N LYS A 345 5.70 -32.25 -0.57
CA LYS A 345 5.63 -32.35 0.89
C LYS A 345 6.40 -31.23 1.59
N ARG A 346 7.64 -30.96 1.15
CA ARG A 346 8.52 -30.02 1.86
C ARG A 346 8.38 -28.59 1.36
N TRP A 347 8.34 -28.39 0.03
CA TRP A 347 8.16 -27.05 -0.54
C TRP A 347 6.70 -26.62 -0.58
N GLY A 348 5.75 -27.57 -0.48
CA GLY A 348 4.32 -27.29 -0.43
C GLY A 348 3.73 -26.95 -1.79
N ILE A 349 4.28 -27.51 -2.87
CA ILE A 349 3.79 -27.32 -4.24
C ILE A 349 2.79 -28.43 -4.55
N PRO A 350 1.47 -28.17 -4.52
CA PRO A 350 0.48 -29.22 -4.69
C PRO A 350 0.58 -29.81 -6.10
N TYR A 351 0.36 -31.13 -6.21
CA TYR A 351 0.36 -31.88 -7.47
C TYR A 351 1.71 -31.94 -8.20
N ALA A 352 2.83 -31.67 -7.50
CA ALA A 352 4.16 -31.80 -8.09
C ALA A 352 4.45 -33.24 -8.56
N THR A 353 3.83 -34.24 -7.94
CA THR A 353 3.86 -35.66 -8.35
C THR A 353 3.30 -35.94 -9.75
N HIS A 354 2.59 -35.01 -10.37
CA HIS A 354 2.04 -35.19 -11.73
C HIS A 354 3.01 -34.72 -12.82
N VAL A 355 4.14 -34.10 -12.45
CA VAL A 355 5.15 -33.61 -13.40
C VAL A 355 5.88 -34.79 -14.03
N LYS A 356 6.01 -34.77 -15.35
CA LYS A 356 6.75 -35.77 -16.13
C LYS A 356 8.17 -35.29 -16.40
N PHE A 357 9.13 -36.20 -16.29
CA PHE A 357 10.55 -35.92 -16.46
C PHE A 357 11.02 -36.50 -17.80
N GLU A 358 11.59 -35.66 -18.65
CA GLU A 358 12.19 -36.03 -19.94
C GLU A 358 13.71 -35.85 -19.84
N ALA A 359 14.46 -36.96 -19.88
CA ALA A 359 15.91 -36.94 -19.79
C ALA A 359 16.55 -37.12 -21.18
N PRO A 360 17.56 -36.31 -21.54
CA PRO A 360 18.26 -36.45 -22.81
C PRO A 360 18.99 -37.79 -22.87
N GLY A 361 18.91 -38.47 -24.02
CA GLY A 361 19.60 -39.74 -24.27
C GLY A 361 18.86 -41.00 -23.82
N THR A 362 17.66 -40.88 -23.24
CA THR A 362 16.81 -42.04 -22.97
C THR A 362 15.95 -42.36 -24.19
N GLU A 363 15.78 -43.64 -24.52
CA GLU A 363 14.95 -44.08 -25.67
C GLU A 363 13.46 -43.77 -25.46
N ARG A 364 13.05 -43.52 -24.21
CA ARG A 364 11.67 -43.23 -23.84
C ARG A 364 11.49 -41.73 -23.67
N LYS A 365 10.34 -41.23 -24.14
CA LYS A 365 9.98 -39.81 -23.99
C LYS A 365 9.92 -39.34 -22.53
N PHE A 366 9.46 -40.19 -21.62
CA PHE A 366 9.35 -39.85 -20.20
C PHE A 366 9.96 -40.95 -19.34
N MET A 367 10.67 -40.54 -18.30
CA MET A 367 11.22 -41.42 -17.27
C MET A 367 10.09 -42.03 -16.42
N ARG A 368 10.31 -43.26 -15.95
CA ARG A 368 9.44 -43.92 -14.98
C ARG A 368 9.66 -43.30 -13.59
N PRO A 369 8.60 -42.83 -12.91
CA PRO A 369 8.75 -42.11 -11.65
C PRO A 369 9.50 -42.88 -10.55
N ARG A 370 9.35 -44.20 -10.48
CA ARG A 370 9.90 -45.05 -9.39
C ARG A 370 11.14 -45.85 -9.75
N ASP A 371 11.37 -46.11 -11.04
CA ASP A 371 12.40 -47.05 -11.47
C ASP A 371 13.66 -46.32 -11.97
N ASP A 372 13.50 -45.16 -12.59
CA ASP A 372 14.59 -44.44 -13.24
C ASP A 372 15.26 -43.47 -12.25
N ILE A 373 16.57 -43.28 -12.37
CA ILE A 373 17.36 -42.36 -11.54
C ILE A 373 17.48 -41.02 -12.27
N VAL A 374 17.25 -39.90 -11.56
CA VAL A 374 17.41 -38.55 -12.13
C VAL A 374 18.88 -38.31 -12.47
N PRO A 375 19.21 -38.00 -13.75
CA PRO A 375 20.59 -37.76 -14.14
C PRO A 375 21.15 -36.50 -13.45
N LEU A 376 22.37 -36.60 -12.96
CA LEU A 376 23.07 -35.52 -12.29
C LEU A 376 23.63 -34.49 -13.28
N HIS A 377 24.03 -33.33 -12.76
CA HIS A 377 24.78 -32.33 -13.50
C HIS A 377 26.00 -32.96 -14.20
N PRO A 378 26.26 -32.69 -15.50
CA PRO A 378 25.74 -31.55 -16.30
C PRO A 378 24.44 -31.81 -17.08
N CYS A 379 23.84 -33.00 -16.99
CA CYS A 379 22.62 -33.31 -17.74
C CYS A 379 21.45 -32.41 -17.34
N VAL A 380 20.63 -32.02 -18.32
CA VAL A 380 19.46 -31.15 -18.12
C VAL A 380 18.19 -31.93 -18.38
N VAL A 381 17.35 -32.11 -17.35
CA VAL A 381 16.07 -32.81 -17.42
C VAL A 381 14.96 -31.82 -17.74
N THR A 382 14.18 -32.06 -18.79
CA THR A 382 13.06 -31.17 -19.15
C THR A 382 11.80 -31.61 -18.43
N LEU A 383 11.12 -30.67 -17.77
CA LEU A 383 9.88 -30.95 -17.04
C LEU A 383 8.66 -30.65 -17.89
N HIS A 384 7.73 -31.60 -17.96
CA HIS A 384 6.47 -31.48 -18.68
C HIS A 384 5.28 -31.62 -17.75
N ASP A 385 4.31 -30.71 -17.88
CA ASP A 385 3.00 -30.77 -17.23
C ASP A 385 1.91 -30.55 -18.27
N LYS A 386 0.78 -31.24 -18.12
CA LYS A 386 -0.37 -31.13 -19.04
C LYS A 386 -1.06 -29.77 -18.91
N ALA A 387 -1.09 -29.21 -17.70
CA ALA A 387 -1.76 -27.94 -17.41
C ALA A 387 -0.81 -26.74 -17.39
N GLY A 388 0.50 -26.96 -17.17
CA GLY A 388 1.51 -25.91 -17.04
C GLY A 388 1.45 -25.13 -15.70
N SER A 389 0.32 -25.15 -15.00
CA SER A 389 0.11 -24.44 -13.73
C SER A 389 1.10 -24.85 -12.62
N VAL A 390 1.48 -26.13 -12.57
CA VAL A 390 2.45 -26.62 -11.59
C VAL A 390 3.84 -26.08 -11.90
N LEU A 391 4.22 -26.04 -13.18
CA LEU A 391 5.51 -25.50 -13.63
C LEU A 391 5.66 -24.00 -13.31
N HIS A 392 4.58 -23.22 -13.42
CA HIS A 392 4.58 -21.80 -13.03
C HIS A 392 4.79 -21.58 -11.52
N SER A 393 4.36 -22.52 -10.68
CA SER A 393 4.60 -22.48 -9.24
C SER A 393 5.97 -23.04 -8.86
N LEU A 394 6.46 -24.02 -9.63
CA LEU A 394 7.74 -24.69 -9.41
C LEU A 394 8.94 -23.83 -9.81
N ALA A 395 8.86 -23.06 -10.90
CA ALA A 395 9.94 -22.17 -11.33
C ALA A 395 10.40 -21.17 -10.24
N PRO A 396 9.52 -20.35 -9.63
CA PRO A 396 9.95 -19.44 -8.55
C PRO A 396 10.40 -20.20 -7.30
N ALA A 397 9.82 -21.37 -7.02
CA ALA A 397 10.23 -22.19 -5.88
C ALA A 397 11.65 -22.78 -6.09
N LEU A 398 12.02 -23.19 -7.29
CA LEU A 398 13.38 -23.65 -7.58
C LEU A 398 14.41 -22.53 -7.49
N ARG A 399 14.06 -21.31 -7.92
CA ARG A 399 14.96 -20.16 -7.74
C ARG A 399 15.20 -19.84 -6.27
N GLU A 400 14.19 -20.04 -5.43
CA GLU A 400 14.26 -19.72 -4.01
C GLU A 400 14.84 -20.86 -3.14
N TYR A 401 14.45 -22.09 -3.40
CA TYR A 401 14.77 -23.27 -2.59
C TYR A 401 15.77 -24.22 -3.25
N GLY A 402 16.05 -24.09 -4.54
CA GLY A 402 16.89 -25.03 -5.28
C GLY A 402 18.33 -25.11 -4.77
N GLY A 403 18.85 -24.02 -4.20
CA GLY A 403 20.16 -23.99 -3.55
C GLY A 403 20.17 -24.44 -2.09
N LEU A 404 19.01 -24.66 -1.46
CA LEU A 404 18.89 -24.99 -0.04
C LEU A 404 18.76 -26.50 0.18
N LEU A 405 19.16 -26.98 1.35
CA LEU A 405 18.78 -28.32 1.78
C LEU A 405 17.26 -28.40 1.97
N PRO A 406 16.63 -29.57 1.80
CA PRO A 406 15.18 -29.64 1.93
C PRO A 406 14.66 -29.33 3.35
N GLU A 407 15.47 -29.57 4.39
CA GLU A 407 15.19 -29.13 5.76
C GLU A 407 15.24 -27.59 5.91
N GLU A 408 16.23 -26.94 5.31
CA GLU A 408 16.35 -25.47 5.30
C GLU A 408 15.23 -24.82 4.50
N ALA A 409 14.86 -25.41 3.36
CA ALA A 409 13.73 -24.98 2.55
C ALA A 409 12.41 -25.05 3.33
N GLU A 410 12.21 -26.12 4.12
CA GLU A 410 11.05 -26.24 5.00
C GLU A 410 11.06 -25.17 6.11
N ALA A 411 12.20 -24.94 6.76
CA ALA A 411 12.34 -23.90 7.78
C ALA A 411 12.07 -22.49 7.23
N LEU A 412 12.56 -22.19 6.01
CA LEU A 412 12.31 -20.93 5.31
C LEU A 412 10.82 -20.77 4.98
N ARG A 413 10.17 -21.83 4.49
CA ARG A 413 8.73 -21.85 4.20
C ARG A 413 7.90 -21.63 5.46
N LEU A 414 8.20 -22.33 6.56
CA LEU A 414 7.53 -22.14 7.85
C LEU A 414 7.69 -20.71 8.36
N SER A 415 8.88 -20.14 8.24
CA SER A 415 9.15 -18.74 8.59
C SER A 415 8.31 -17.76 7.76
N LYS A 416 8.18 -17.99 6.46
CA LYS A 416 7.31 -17.20 5.59
C LYS A 416 5.83 -17.33 5.96
N LEU A 417 5.39 -18.55 6.25
CA LEU A 417 4.01 -18.82 6.66
C LEU A 417 3.69 -18.12 7.98
N GLN A 418 4.58 -18.16 8.96
CA GLN A 418 4.44 -17.41 10.21
C GLN A 418 4.37 -15.89 9.98
N ARG A 419 5.22 -15.32 9.11
CA ARG A 419 5.15 -13.89 8.74
C ARG A 419 3.82 -13.54 8.05
N SER A 420 3.34 -14.43 7.18
CA SER A 420 2.05 -14.26 6.50
C SER A 420 0.88 -14.27 7.50
N LEU A 421 0.86 -15.24 8.42
CA LEU A 421 -0.14 -15.32 9.49
C LEU A 421 -0.11 -14.10 10.41
N ALA A 422 1.06 -13.67 10.87
CA ALA A 422 1.21 -12.47 11.69
C ALA A 422 0.71 -11.21 10.95
N THR A 423 0.94 -11.12 9.64
CA THR A 423 0.44 -10.01 8.82
C THR A 423 -1.09 -10.08 8.64
N ALA A 424 -1.63 -11.28 8.43
CA ALA A 424 -3.08 -11.51 8.35
C ALA A 424 -3.77 -11.15 9.67
N GLU A 425 -3.20 -11.54 10.80
CA GLU A 425 -3.69 -11.20 12.14
C GLU A 425 -3.68 -9.68 12.37
N ARG A 426 -2.59 -8.99 12.01
CA ARG A 426 -2.52 -7.52 12.07
C ARG A 426 -3.63 -6.87 11.24
N ARG A 427 -3.89 -7.39 10.03
CA ARG A 427 -4.98 -6.91 9.17
C ARG A 427 -6.35 -7.19 9.78
N GLN A 428 -6.58 -8.37 10.34
CA GLN A 428 -7.83 -8.70 11.03
C GLN A 428 -8.07 -7.79 12.23
N LYS A 429 -7.04 -7.51 13.03
CA LYS A 429 -7.12 -6.59 14.17
C LYS A 429 -7.39 -5.15 13.74
N ALA A 430 -6.78 -4.69 12.64
CA ALA A 430 -7.08 -3.39 12.05
C ALA A 430 -8.53 -3.30 11.59
N ASN A 431 -9.02 -4.30 10.85
CA ASN A 431 -10.40 -4.38 10.40
C ASN A 431 -11.40 -4.43 11.57
N ALA A 432 -11.05 -5.13 12.67
CA ALA A 432 -11.87 -5.18 13.88
C ALA A 432 -11.98 -3.80 14.55
N ARG A 433 -10.86 -3.06 14.66
CA ARG A 433 -10.85 -1.68 15.18
C ARG A 433 -11.66 -0.74 14.29
N ASP A 434 -11.60 -0.90 12.98
CA ASP A 434 -12.40 -0.10 12.06
C ASP A 434 -13.89 -0.40 12.17
N ARG A 435 -14.28 -1.67 12.34
CA ARG A 435 -15.67 -2.04 12.64
C ARG A 435 -16.16 -1.44 13.94
N GLU A 436 -15.33 -1.46 14.99
CA GLU A 436 -15.66 -0.82 16.28
C GLU A 436 -15.83 0.69 16.13
N ARG A 437 -14.95 1.35 15.37
CA ARG A 437 -15.06 2.79 15.06
C ARG A 437 -16.35 3.11 14.31
N ILE A 438 -16.75 2.29 13.35
CA ILE A 438 -18.02 2.43 12.63
C ILE A 438 -19.18 2.27 13.61
N HIS A 439 -19.15 1.24 14.45
CA HIS A 439 -20.20 1.00 15.43
C HIS A 439 -20.34 2.16 16.45
N VAL A 440 -19.23 2.71 16.95
CA VAL A 440 -19.25 3.89 17.84
C VAL A 440 -19.80 5.12 17.11
N LYS A 441 -19.48 5.31 15.84
CA LYS A 441 -20.05 6.41 15.03
C LYS A 441 -21.55 6.22 14.82
N GLU A 442 -22.01 5.01 14.53
CA GLU A 442 -23.41 4.68 14.36
C GLU A 442 -24.21 4.86 15.65
N THR A 443 -23.68 4.39 16.79
CA THR A 443 -24.32 4.59 18.10
C THR A 443 -24.39 6.07 18.46
N ARG A 444 -23.31 6.84 18.22
CA ARG A 444 -23.33 8.30 18.39
C ARG A 444 -24.32 9.00 17.46
N ALA A 445 -24.40 8.58 16.20
CA ALA A 445 -25.36 9.11 15.24
C ALA A 445 -26.80 8.78 15.66
N ARG A 446 -27.04 7.58 16.18
CA ARG A 446 -28.34 7.14 16.72
C ARG A 446 -28.74 7.92 17.97
N LEU A 447 -27.80 8.20 18.87
CA LEU A 447 -28.05 9.05 20.04
C LEU A 447 -28.31 10.50 19.64
N LYS A 448 -27.52 11.06 18.71
CA LYS A 448 -27.71 12.44 18.22
C LYS A 448 -29.01 12.60 17.41
N ALA A 449 -29.43 11.54 16.72
CA ALA A 449 -30.69 11.48 16.03
C ALA A 449 -31.89 11.64 16.97
N GLY A 450 -31.72 11.42 18.28
CA GLY A 450 -32.82 11.31 19.23
C GLY A 450 -33.68 10.09 18.97
N THR A 451 -34.49 9.71 19.95
CA THR A 451 -35.54 8.71 19.71
C THR A 451 -36.57 9.27 18.73
N PHE A 452 -37.27 8.40 18.02
CA PHE A 452 -38.40 8.82 17.18
C PHE A 452 -39.43 9.63 17.98
N GLN A 453 -39.64 9.26 19.26
CA GLN A 453 -40.49 9.99 20.19
C GLN A 453 -39.98 11.41 20.45
N GLU A 454 -38.69 11.59 20.75
CA GLU A 454 -38.11 12.94 20.93
C GLU A 454 -38.25 13.80 19.67
N ARG A 455 -38.16 13.20 18.47
CA ARG A 455 -38.43 13.92 17.22
C ARG A 455 -39.90 14.29 17.06
N GLN A 456 -40.81 13.41 17.45
CA GLN A 456 -42.25 13.71 17.45
C GLN A 456 -42.58 14.80 18.46
N ASP A 457 -42.07 14.71 19.68
CA ASP A 457 -42.27 15.70 20.73
C ASP A 457 -41.72 17.07 20.29
N LYS A 458 -40.53 17.09 19.69
CA LYS A 458 -39.96 18.31 19.10
C LYS A 458 -40.86 18.87 17.99
N ARG A 459 -41.37 18.05 17.08
CA ARG A 459 -42.32 18.47 16.04
C ARG A 459 -43.63 18.99 16.62
N VAL A 460 -44.17 18.34 17.65
CA VAL A 460 -45.37 18.79 18.35
C VAL A 460 -45.12 20.13 19.03
N GLN A 461 -43.94 20.31 19.64
CA GLN A 461 -43.54 21.57 20.27
C GLN A 461 -43.36 22.70 19.24
N GLU A 462 -42.72 22.41 18.11
CA GLU A 462 -42.61 23.33 16.97
C GLU A 462 -43.99 23.71 16.41
N MET A 463 -44.87 22.72 16.16
CA MET A 463 -46.25 22.98 15.71
C MET A 463 -47.03 23.81 16.74
N ARG A 464 -46.88 23.54 18.03
CA ARG A 464 -47.53 24.31 19.10
C ARG A 464 -47.04 25.76 19.09
N GLY A 465 -45.75 26.00 18.83
CA GLY A 465 -45.19 27.34 18.63
C GLY A 465 -45.83 28.08 17.46
N VAL A 466 -45.94 27.42 16.30
CA VAL A 466 -46.60 28.00 15.10
C VAL A 466 -48.07 28.31 15.36
N VAL A 467 -48.80 27.41 16.03
CA VAL A 467 -50.21 27.62 16.39
C VAL A 467 -50.36 28.81 17.34
N ASN A 468 -49.54 28.90 18.39
CA ASN A 468 -49.58 30.04 19.31
C ASN A 468 -49.27 31.37 18.60
N GLN A 469 -48.31 31.36 17.67
CA GLN A 469 -47.98 32.53 16.86
C GLN A 469 -49.15 32.93 15.95
N ALA A 470 -49.81 31.97 15.29
CA ALA A 470 -50.95 32.22 14.43
C ALA A 470 -52.19 32.74 15.20
N LEU A 471 -52.37 32.30 16.44
CA LEU A 471 -53.46 32.73 17.30
C LEU A 471 -53.20 34.07 18.01
N GLY A 472 -52.02 34.69 17.80
CA GLY A 472 -51.66 35.94 18.50
C GLY A 472 -51.55 35.78 20.01
N ILE A 473 -51.42 34.54 20.51
CA ILE A 473 -51.17 34.26 21.93
C ILE A 473 -49.70 34.56 22.14
N VAL A 474 -49.40 35.81 22.49
CA VAL A 474 -48.06 36.23 22.92
C VAL A 474 -47.74 35.40 24.16
N PRO A 475 -46.66 34.61 24.16
CA PRO A 475 -46.23 33.92 25.38
C PRO A 475 -46.01 35.00 26.43
N GLU A 476 -46.81 34.93 27.49
CA GLU A 476 -46.76 35.88 28.59
C GLU A 476 -45.29 35.94 29.08
N PRO A 477 -44.65 37.13 29.08
CA PRO A 477 -43.25 37.24 29.46
C PRO A 477 -43.14 36.76 30.91
N ASP A 478 -42.33 35.71 31.10
CA ASP A 478 -42.12 35.07 32.38
C ASP A 478 -41.98 36.12 33.49
N ALA A 479 -42.97 36.15 34.38
CA ALA A 479 -42.93 37.01 35.55
C ALA A 479 -41.60 36.77 36.30
N PRO A 480 -40.85 37.82 36.68
CA PRO A 480 -39.49 37.72 37.24
C PRO A 480 -39.38 37.07 38.64
N GLY A 481 -40.40 36.31 39.09
CA GLY A 481 -40.44 35.70 40.42
C GLY A 481 -40.45 34.16 40.45
N GLY A 482 -40.58 33.49 39.31
CA GLY A 482 -40.68 32.03 39.29
C GLY A 482 -39.32 31.36 39.16
N ARG A 483 -38.79 30.74 40.22
CA ARG A 483 -37.73 29.73 40.14
C ARG A 483 -38.29 28.31 40.06
N PRO A 484 -38.77 27.77 38.92
CA PRO A 484 -39.12 26.36 38.83
C PRO A 484 -38.08 25.63 37.99
N GLN A 485 -36.87 25.38 38.51
CA GLN A 485 -36.01 24.34 37.91
C GLN A 485 -34.79 23.87 38.74
N ARG A 486 -34.59 24.37 39.97
CA ARG A 486 -33.47 23.88 40.80
C ARG A 486 -33.80 22.60 41.59
N LEU A 487 -35.08 22.30 41.85
CA LEU A 487 -35.49 21.14 42.66
C LEU A 487 -35.51 19.79 41.90
N MET A 488 -35.62 19.79 40.57
CA MET A 488 -35.65 18.54 39.79
C MET A 488 -34.25 17.92 39.56
N ARG A 489 -33.16 18.66 39.81
CA ARG A 489 -31.79 18.11 39.74
C ARG A 489 -31.34 17.40 41.01
N GLU A 490 -31.97 17.65 42.16
CA GLU A 490 -31.62 16.97 43.41
C GLU A 490 -32.32 15.63 43.57
N LEU A 491 -33.57 15.49 43.10
CA LEU A 491 -34.31 14.22 43.16
C LEU A 491 -33.81 13.12 42.21
N LYS A 492 -32.98 13.45 41.21
CA LYS A 492 -32.33 12.45 40.35
C LYS A 492 -30.96 11.97 40.84
N ARG A 493 -30.39 12.61 41.86
CA ARG A 493 -29.13 12.13 42.49
C ARG A 493 -29.37 11.13 43.63
N SER A 494 -30.60 11.00 44.14
CA SER A 494 -30.94 10.08 45.24
C SER A 494 -31.42 8.69 44.80
N SER A 495 -31.61 8.43 43.50
CA SER A 495 -32.00 7.11 42.99
C SER A 495 -30.87 6.42 42.22
N LEU A 496 -29.75 6.14 42.90
CA LEU A 496 -28.80 5.12 42.45
C LEU A 496 -29.02 3.87 43.33
N PRO A 497 -29.38 2.71 42.75
CA PRO A 497 -29.41 1.47 43.52
C PRO A 497 -27.97 1.10 43.91
N GLN A 498 -27.75 0.88 45.21
CA GLN A 498 -26.54 0.21 45.70
C GLN A 498 -26.51 -1.22 45.16
N ALA A 499 -25.42 -1.57 44.49
CA ALA A 499 -25.01 -2.93 44.16
C ALA A 499 -23.50 -3.05 44.33
#